data_AF-A0A7X5Y1U2-F1
#
_entry.id   AF-A0A7X5Y1U2-F1
#
_cell.length_a   1.000
_cell.length_b   1.000
_cell.length_c   1.000
_cell.angle_alpha   90.00
_cell.angle_beta   90.00
_cell.angle_gamma   90.00
#
_symmetry.space_group_name_H-M   'P 1'
#
loop_
_entity.id
_entity.type
_entity.pdbx_description
1 polymer ?
#
loop_
_entity_poly.entity_id
_entity_poly.type
_entity_poly.pdbx_seq_one_letter_code
_entity_poly.pdbx_strand_id
1 'polypeptide(L)'
;MIVNSPKLTDRVDFWATAEDRLNRELGITKTLRTPVNFIVHTMQEVSDGLAHGRYFFMDVARDGIALYESEPTELHQPKPKTPPQALATAREYFDEWFPSAMKPFEIAGLDLSKGFLKARQRPGWPNRA
;
A
#
# COMPACT_ATOMS: atom_id res chain seq x y z
N MET A 1 -9.71 3.17 6.75
CA MET A 1 -10.69 3.15 7.85
C MET A 1 -10.05 3.78 9.08
N ILE A 2 -10.79 4.59 9.82
CA ILE A 2 -10.26 5.31 10.99
C ILE A 2 -10.89 4.72 12.24
N VAL A 3 -10.07 4.33 13.21
CA VAL A 3 -10.50 3.73 14.47
C VAL A 3 -10.12 4.61 15.67
N ASN A 4 -10.84 4.44 16.76
CA ASN A 4 -10.66 5.25 17.97
C ASN A 4 -9.55 4.73 18.90
N SER A 5 -8.99 3.54 18.65
CA SER A 5 -7.99 2.92 19.52
C SER A 5 -6.88 2.22 18.73
N PRO A 6 -5.61 2.36 19.13
CA PRO A 6 -4.48 1.66 18.49
C PRO A 6 -4.63 0.14 18.48
N LYS A 7 -5.31 -0.46 19.46
CA LYS A 7 -5.50 -1.93 19.46
C LYS A 7 -6.30 -2.40 18.24
N LEU A 8 -7.21 -1.56 17.74
CA LEU A 8 -8.05 -1.87 16.60
C LEU A 8 -7.32 -1.71 15.27
N THR A 9 -6.06 -1.24 15.25
CA THR A 9 -5.25 -1.24 14.02
C THR A 9 -4.62 -2.61 13.74
N ASP A 10 -4.66 -3.54 14.71
CA ASP A 10 -4.22 -4.91 14.48
C ASP A 10 -5.21 -5.64 13.55
N ARG A 11 -4.72 -5.99 12.36
CA ARG A 11 -5.49 -6.62 11.31
C ARG A 11 -5.88 -8.06 11.65
N VAL A 12 -4.99 -8.80 12.30
CA VAL A 12 -5.18 -10.22 12.58
C VAL A 12 -6.21 -10.40 13.68
N ASP A 13 -6.11 -9.59 14.74
CA ASP A 13 -6.97 -9.76 15.91
C ASP A 13 -8.40 -9.26 15.69
N PHE A 14 -8.60 -8.20 14.90
CA PHE A 14 -9.91 -7.53 14.80
C PHE A 14 -10.57 -7.60 13.42
N TRP A 15 -9.80 -7.82 12.34
CA TRP A 15 -10.32 -7.68 10.97
C TRP A 15 -10.30 -8.98 10.15
N ALA A 16 -9.68 -10.05 10.66
CA ALA A 16 -9.55 -11.32 9.95
C ALA A 16 -10.90 -11.89 9.48
N THR A 17 -11.95 -11.84 10.32
CA THR A 17 -13.28 -12.33 9.95
C THR A 17 -13.93 -11.50 8.84
N ALA A 18 -13.75 -10.18 8.87
CA ALA A 18 -14.27 -9.30 7.82
C ALA A 18 -13.53 -9.52 6.49
N GLU A 19 -12.21 -9.72 6.56
CA GLU A 19 -11.37 -10.02 5.41
C GLU A 19 -11.71 -11.37 4.77
N ASP A 20 -11.92 -12.41 5.57
CA ASP A 20 -12.36 -13.72 5.07
C ASP A 20 -13.70 -13.63 4.34
N ARG A 21 -14.66 -12.87 4.91
CA ARG A 21 -15.96 -12.65 4.27
C ARG A 21 -15.82 -11.96 2.91
N LEU A 22 -15.03 -10.90 2.82
CA LEU A 22 -14.80 -10.19 1.55
C LEU A 22 -14.11 -11.08 0.51
N ASN A 23 -13.13 -11.88 0.94
CA ASN A 23 -12.45 -12.85 0.08
C ASN A 23 -13.41 -13.92 -0.44
N ARG A 24 -14.32 -14.41 0.41
CA ARG A 24 -15.39 -15.32 0.01
C ARG A 24 -16.36 -14.65 -0.97
N GLU A 25 -16.69 -13.38 -0.76
CA GLU A 25 -17.58 -12.64 -1.65
C GLU A 25 -16.96 -12.37 -3.04
N LEU A 26 -15.64 -12.23 -3.11
CA LEU A 26 -14.88 -12.12 -4.35
C LEU A 26 -14.71 -13.48 -5.06
N GLY A 27 -14.26 -14.50 -4.33
CA GLY A 27 -13.83 -15.77 -4.89
C GLY A 27 -14.96 -16.78 -5.13
N ILE A 28 -15.98 -16.78 -4.29
CA ILE A 28 -17.04 -17.82 -4.29
C ILE A 28 -18.35 -17.25 -4.83
N THR A 29 -18.92 -16.25 -4.17
CA THR A 29 -20.23 -15.72 -4.59
C THR A 29 -20.12 -14.76 -5.77
N LYS A 30 -18.92 -14.24 -6.04
CA LYS A 30 -18.62 -13.25 -7.10
C LYS A 30 -19.53 -12.02 -7.07
N THR A 31 -20.01 -11.67 -5.88
CA THR A 31 -20.78 -10.44 -5.64
C THR A 31 -19.85 -9.23 -5.71
N LEU A 32 -18.60 -9.39 -5.28
CA LEU A 32 -17.54 -8.42 -5.50
C LEU A 32 -16.79 -8.75 -6.77
N ARG A 33 -16.47 -7.71 -7.56
CA ARG A 33 -15.68 -7.83 -8.80
C ARG A 33 -14.22 -7.43 -8.61
N THR A 34 -13.93 -6.64 -7.59
CA THR A 34 -12.60 -6.09 -7.29
C THR A 34 -12.17 -6.52 -5.89
N PRO A 35 -10.90 -6.93 -5.70
CA PRO A 35 -10.36 -7.18 -4.38
C PRO A 35 -10.45 -5.95 -3.48
N VAL A 36 -10.80 -6.16 -2.21
CA VAL A 36 -10.93 -5.10 -1.20
C VAL A 36 -9.78 -5.23 -0.21
N ASN A 37 -9.09 -4.13 0.09
CA ASN A 37 -8.00 -4.10 1.05
C ASN A 37 -8.37 -3.23 2.25
N PHE A 38 -8.10 -3.75 3.45
CA PHE A 38 -8.21 -2.96 4.67
C PHE A 38 -6.91 -2.19 4.93
N ILE A 39 -7.07 -0.88 5.10
CA ILE A 39 -6.03 0.01 5.64
C ILE A 39 -6.66 0.69 6.85
N VAL A 40 -6.17 0.35 8.04
CA VAL A 40 -6.76 0.76 9.32
C VAL A 40 -5.76 1.61 10.06
N HIS A 41 -6.15 2.84 10.40
CA HIS A 41 -5.34 3.79 11.13
C HIS A 41 -6.14 4.44 12.25
N THR A 42 -5.47 4.92 13.29
CA THR A 42 -6.12 5.77 14.30
C THR A 42 -6.31 7.20 13.78
N MET A 43 -7.21 7.96 14.41
CA MET A 43 -7.35 9.39 14.10
C MET A 43 -6.04 10.16 14.28
N GLN A 44 -5.25 9.78 15.29
CA GLN A 44 -3.94 10.40 15.55
C GLN A 44 -2.94 10.10 14.42
N GLU A 45 -2.84 8.86 13.97
CA GLU A 45 -1.97 8.49 12.83
C GLU A 45 -2.37 9.19 11.53
N VAL A 46 -3.68 9.33 11.28
CA VAL A 46 -4.18 10.07 10.13
C VAL A 46 -3.83 11.55 10.25
N SER A 47 -4.02 12.13 11.43
CA SER A 47 -3.70 13.54 11.72
C SER A 47 -2.21 13.81 11.56
N ASP A 48 -1.36 12.95 12.10
CA ASP A 48 0.09 13.02 11.95
C ASP A 48 0.48 12.81 10.49
N GLY A 49 -0.14 11.87 9.79
CA GLY A 49 0.08 11.63 8.36
C GLY A 49 -0.25 12.86 7.51
N LEU A 50 -1.36 13.55 7.80
CA LEU A 50 -1.78 14.78 7.14
C LEU A 50 -0.86 15.96 7.49
N ALA A 51 -0.46 16.10 8.75
CA ALA A 51 0.49 17.13 9.19
C ALA A 51 1.87 16.94 8.56
N HIS A 52 2.30 15.69 8.39
CA HIS A 52 3.54 15.32 7.71
C HIS A 52 3.34 15.10 6.21
N GLY A 53 2.26 15.58 5.59
CA GLY A 53 2.08 15.56 4.14
C GLY A 53 2.38 14.21 3.49
N ARG A 54 2.05 13.10 4.16
CA ARG A 54 2.25 11.75 3.66
C ARG A 54 1.23 11.54 2.55
N TYR A 55 1.69 11.30 1.32
CA TYR A 55 0.85 11.26 0.11
C TYR A 55 -0.39 10.38 0.27
N PHE A 56 -0.23 9.20 0.88
CA PHE A 56 -1.35 8.30 1.15
C PHE A 56 -2.54 8.98 1.87
N PHE A 57 -2.27 9.71 2.96
CA PHE A 57 -3.33 10.37 3.72
C PHE A 57 -3.86 11.62 3.02
N MET A 58 -3.01 12.34 2.27
CA MET A 58 -3.44 13.49 1.47
C MET A 58 -4.42 13.07 0.36
N ASP A 59 -4.16 11.96 -0.32
CA ASP A 59 -5.06 11.42 -1.35
C ASP A 59 -6.37 10.93 -0.74
N VAL A 60 -6.32 10.27 0.43
CA VAL A 60 -7.54 9.86 1.15
C VAL A 60 -8.38 11.07 1.57
N ALA A 61 -7.77 12.15 2.07
CA ALA A 61 -8.51 13.35 2.46
C ALA A 61 -9.09 14.12 1.26
N ARG A 62 -8.45 14.05 0.09
CA ARG A 62 -8.89 14.76 -1.13
C ARG A 62 -9.92 13.97 -1.93
N ASP A 63 -9.66 12.68 -2.16
CA ASP A 63 -10.41 11.84 -3.11
C ASP A 63 -11.24 10.75 -2.40
N GLY A 64 -11.11 10.60 -1.09
CA GLY A 64 -11.83 9.61 -0.31
C GLY A 64 -13.32 9.90 -0.18
N ILE A 65 -14.12 8.84 -0.15
CA ILE A 65 -15.57 8.90 0.06
C ILE A 65 -15.88 8.26 1.42
N ALA A 66 -16.56 9.00 2.29
CA ALA A 66 -17.04 8.46 3.56
C ALA A 66 -18.21 7.49 3.30
N LEU A 67 -17.99 6.21 3.62
CA LEU A 67 -19.03 5.18 3.53
C LEU A 67 -19.85 5.07 4.82
N TYR A 68 -19.22 5.37 5.96
CA TYR A 68 -19.83 5.34 7.28
C TYR A 68 -19.04 6.22 8.24
N GLU A 69 -19.74 6.96 9.10
CA GLU A 69 -19.16 7.84 10.11
C GLU A 69 -19.98 7.72 11.40
N SER A 70 -19.33 7.40 12.52
CA SER A 70 -20.00 7.29 13.82
C SER A 70 -20.08 8.62 14.56
N GLU A 71 -19.08 9.48 14.39
CA GLU A 71 -18.99 10.80 15.01
C GLU A 71 -18.59 11.82 13.93
N PRO A 72 -19.32 12.94 13.79
CA PRO A 72 -19.02 13.96 12.79
C PRO A 72 -17.75 14.73 13.20
N THR A 73 -16.59 14.20 12.82
CA THR A 73 -15.29 14.80 13.13
C THR A 73 -14.57 15.08 11.83
N GLU A 74 -14.38 16.37 11.51
CA GLU A 74 -13.63 16.75 10.32
C GLU A 74 -12.16 16.30 10.43
N LEU A 75 -11.64 15.70 9.36
CA LEU A 75 -10.22 15.45 9.22
C LEU A 75 -9.46 16.78 9.24
N HIS A 76 -8.35 16.82 9.97
CA HIS A 76 -7.49 17.99 9.94
C HIS A 76 -7.04 18.30 8.51
N GLN A 77 -7.21 19.56 8.09
CA GLN A 77 -6.76 19.95 6.76
C GLN A 77 -5.25 19.75 6.65
N PRO A 78 -4.77 19.10 5.57
CA PRO A 78 -3.36 18.90 5.35
C PRO A 78 -2.67 20.26 5.33
N LYS A 79 -1.70 20.47 6.22
CA LYS A 79 -0.88 21.68 6.19
C LYS A 79 0.18 21.48 5.12
N PRO A 80 0.19 22.31 4.05
CA PRO A 80 1.22 22.21 3.03
C PRO A 80 2.59 22.31 3.69
N LYS A 81 3.44 21.32 3.45
CA LYS A 81 4.82 21.37 3.93
C LYS A 81 5.52 22.56 3.33
N THR A 82 6.34 23.22 4.14
CA THR A 82 7.33 24.15 3.60
C THR A 82 8.30 23.38 2.70
N PRO A 83 8.89 23.99 1.65
CA PRO A 83 9.84 23.30 0.77
C PRO A 83 10.96 22.52 1.50
N PRO A 84 11.53 23.01 2.63
CA PRO A 84 12.50 22.25 3.41
C PRO A 84 11.95 20.95 4.03
N GLN A 85 10.70 20.97 4.53
CA GLN A 85 10.07 19.79 5.11
C GLN A 85 9.71 18.75 4.06
N ALA A 86 9.32 19.19 2.86
CA ALA A 86 9.08 18.30 1.72
C ALA A 86 10.39 17.61 1.30
N LEU A 87 11.50 18.36 1.25
CA LEU A 87 12.82 17.81 0.96
C LEU A 87 13.27 16.78 2.01
N ALA A 88 13.12 17.09 3.30
CA ALA A 88 13.49 16.18 4.38
C ALA A 88 12.76 14.83 4.25
N THR A 89 11.46 14.86 4.03
CA THR A 89 10.68 13.63 3.86
C THR A 89 10.99 12.89 2.57
N ALA A 90 11.21 13.59 1.45
CA ALA A 90 11.67 12.94 0.23
C ALA A 90 13.02 12.23 0.44
N ARG A 91 13.90 12.81 1.27
CA ARG A 91 15.19 12.21 1.62
C ARG A 91 15.03 10.96 2.49
N GLU A 92 14.19 11.02 3.52
CA GLU A 92 13.88 9.86 4.36
C GLU A 92 13.34 8.69 3.53
N TYR A 93 12.39 8.94 2.62
CA TYR A 93 11.87 7.91 1.72
C TYR A 93 12.94 7.37 0.77
N PHE A 94 13.78 8.24 0.21
CA PHE A 94 14.88 7.79 -0.63
C PHE A 94 15.81 6.87 0.15
N ASP A 95 16.24 7.28 1.35
CA ASP A 95 17.19 6.52 2.15
C ASP A 95 16.60 5.17 2.64
N GLU A 96 15.29 5.09 2.89
CA GLU A 96 14.60 3.84 3.28
C GLU A 96 14.42 2.87 2.09
N TRP A 97 13.92 3.37 0.96
CA TRP A 97 13.44 2.50 -0.13
C TRP A 97 14.47 2.26 -1.23
N PHE A 98 15.40 3.19 -1.46
CA PHE A 98 16.41 3.07 -2.51
C PHE A 98 17.34 1.84 -2.32
N PRO A 99 17.87 1.53 -1.12
CA PRO A 99 18.69 0.34 -0.93
C PRO A 99 17.96 -0.96 -1.28
N SER A 100 16.68 -1.03 -0.91
CA SER A 100 15.81 -2.18 -1.22
C SER A 100 15.59 -2.33 -2.73
N ALA A 101 15.47 -1.22 -3.46
CA ALA A 101 15.35 -1.21 -4.91
C ALA A 101 16.68 -1.54 -5.64
N MET A 102 17.83 -1.16 -5.06
CA MET A 102 19.15 -1.42 -5.63
C MET A 102 19.60 -2.87 -5.48
N LYS A 103 19.19 -3.55 -4.41
CA LYS A 103 19.53 -4.96 -4.18
C LYS A 103 19.26 -5.88 -5.38
N PRO A 104 18.05 -5.92 -5.99
CA PRO A 104 17.80 -6.76 -7.17
C PRO A 104 18.60 -6.32 -8.40
N PHE A 105 18.90 -5.02 -8.54
CA PHE A 105 19.74 -4.51 -9.63
C PHE A 105 21.18 -5.03 -9.53
N GLU A 106 21.78 -4.98 -8.35
CA GLU A 106 23.12 -5.50 -8.11
C GLU A 106 23.20 -7.02 -8.33
N ILE A 107 22.18 -7.76 -7.85
CA ILE A 107 22.09 -9.21 -8.06
C ILE A 107 22.01 -9.52 -9.56
N ALA A 108 21.20 -8.80 -10.33
CA ALA A 108 21.12 -8.98 -11.77
C ALA A 108 22.47 -8.75 -12.46
N GLY A 109 23.23 -7.73 -12.04
CA GLY A 109 24.59 -7.47 -12.54
C GLY A 109 25.56 -8.62 -12.23
N LEU A 110 25.50 -9.16 -11.01
CA LEU A 110 26.31 -10.31 -10.59
C LEU A 110 25.97 -11.56 -11.41
N ASP A 111 24.69 -11.88 -11.57
CA ASP A 111 24.23 -13.05 -12.32
C ASP A 111 24.64 -12.96 -13.79
N LEU A 112 24.56 -11.77 -14.39
CA LEU A 112 25.06 -11.50 -15.73
C LEU A 112 26.58 -11.75 -15.83
N SER A 113 27.36 -11.23 -14.88
CA SER A 113 28.83 -11.44 -14.87
C SER A 113 29.24 -12.90 -14.71
N LYS A 114 28.43 -13.70 -13.99
CA LYS A 114 28.65 -15.14 -13.76
C LYS A 114 28.04 -16.02 -14.85
N GLY A 115 27.33 -15.43 -15.82
CA GLY A 115 26.68 -16.16 -16.90
C GLY A 115 25.48 -17.00 -16.47
N PHE A 116 24.83 -16.67 -15.35
CA PHE A 116 23.62 -17.34 -14.87
C PHE A 116 22.38 -16.89 -15.66
N LEU A 117 22.41 -17.12 -16.97
CA LEU A 117 21.29 -16.85 -17.86
C LEU A 117 20.41 -18.10 -17.98
N LYS A 118 19.09 -17.93 -17.90
CA LYS A 118 18.14 -19.00 -18.24
C LYS A 118 18.36 -19.37 -19.71
N ALA A 119 18.66 -20.65 -19.98
CA ALA A 119 18.74 -21.16 -21.34
C ALA A 119 17.40 -20.88 -22.05
N ARG A 120 17.47 -20.21 -23.21
CA ARG A 120 16.32 -19.83 -24.02
C ARG A 120 15.64 -21.10 -24.55
N GLN A 121 14.70 -21.67 -23.79
CA GLN A 121 13.75 -22.63 -24.34
C GLN A 121 12.88 -21.87 -25.33
N ARG A 122 13.13 -22.06 -26.63
CA ARG A 122 12.17 -21.67 -27.66
C ARG A 122 10.93 -22.54 -27.46
N PRO A 123 9.72 -21.97 -27.26
CA PRO A 123 8.52 -22.78 -27.30
C PRO A 123 8.38 -23.32 -28.73
N GLY A 124 8.61 -24.62 -28.90
CA GLY A 124 8.23 -25.32 -30.12
C GLY A 124 6.72 -25.35 -30.18
N TRP A 125 6.12 -24.54 -31.05
CA TRP A 125 4.70 -24.61 -31.32
C TRP A 125 4.39 -25.98 -31.96
N PRO A 126 3.48 -26.80 -31.43
CA PRO A 126 3.12 -28.05 -32.07
C PRO A 126 2.37 -27.74 -33.36
N ASN A 127 2.95 -28.17 -34.49
CA ASN A 127 2.33 -28.11 -35.81
C ASN A 127 1.10 -29.03 -35.79
N ARG A 128 -0.11 -28.47 -35.94
CA ARG A 128 -1.32 -29.28 -36.13
C ARG A 128 -1.39 -29.65 -37.61
N ALA A 129 -1.25 -30.93 -37.90
CA ALA A 129 -1.72 -31.55 -39.13
C ALA A 129 -3.24 -31.72 -39.09
#